data_AF-A0A3G9IZ07-F1
#
_entry.id   AF-A0A3G9IZ07-F1
#
_cell.length_a   1.000
_cell.length_b   1.000
_cell.length_c   1.000
_cell.angle_alpha   90.00
_cell.angle_beta   90.00
_cell.angle_gamma   90.00
#
_symmetry.space_group_name_H-M   'P 1'
#
loop_
_entity.id
_entity.type
_entity.pdbx_description
1 polymer ?
#
loop_
_entity_poly.entity_id
_entity_poly.type
_entity_poly.pdbx_seq_one_letter_code
_entity_poly.pdbx_strand_id
1 'polypeptide(L)'
;MGPLAPMPPLSTYAPAPAKTPVLGIVAVILAVLLAPVGLVLGIITLALAKGRTAAKVLGIVAVVVSSLICAGLAALIIWAVSSISGAQHVADEFVGDLQRGDVPAAYALTSPKFQAAVPESAFQARVTSGRAVFSSPHHRVSSNVSTSTNIGTYTDIVYAFDASPHAYLEVQLVKENGSWRVIYIDEKGTP
;
A
#
# COMPACT_ATOMS: atom_id res chain seq x y z
N MET A 1 -35.36 -12.57 25.57
CA MET A 1 -34.67 -11.62 24.67
C MET A 1 -34.24 -10.44 25.53
N GLY A 2 -32.96 -10.38 25.90
CA GLY A 2 -32.43 -9.27 26.71
C GLY A 2 -32.13 -8.06 25.82
N PRO A 3 -32.31 -6.82 26.31
CA PRO A 3 -31.92 -5.63 25.59
C PRO A 3 -30.41 -5.65 25.34
N LEU A 4 -30.02 -5.50 24.06
CA LEU A 4 -28.62 -5.38 23.66
C LEU A 4 -28.00 -4.17 24.37
N ALA A 5 -26.85 -4.39 25.01
CA ALA A 5 -26.10 -3.30 25.61
C ALA A 5 -25.74 -2.26 24.53
N PRO A 6 -25.87 -0.96 24.82
CA PRO A 6 -25.50 0.09 23.89
C PRO A 6 -24.02 -0.08 23.53
N MET A 7 -23.72 -0.16 22.24
CA MET A 7 -22.33 -0.16 21.78
C MET A 7 -21.65 1.13 22.27
N PRO A 8 -20.40 1.04 22.74
CA PRO A 8 -19.64 2.23 23.06
C PRO A 8 -19.57 3.14 21.84
N PRO A 9 -19.65 4.48 22.02
CA PRO A 9 -19.56 5.41 20.90
C PRO A 9 -18.25 5.16 20.16
N LEU A 10 -18.34 5.06 18.83
CA LEU A 10 -17.16 4.96 17.97
C LEU A 10 -16.28 6.17 18.26
N SER A 11 -15.13 5.95 18.88
CA SER A 11 -14.12 6.98 19.09
C SER A 11 -13.80 7.59 17.73
N THR A 12 -14.25 8.82 17.50
CA THR A 12 -13.88 9.62 16.33
C THR A 12 -12.38 9.87 16.43
N TYR A 13 -11.60 8.98 15.85
CA TYR A 13 -10.15 9.11 15.79
C TYR A 13 -9.88 10.25 14.81
N ALA A 14 -9.68 11.46 15.34
CA ALA A 14 -9.18 12.55 14.52
C ALA A 14 -7.83 12.09 13.96
N PRO A 15 -7.67 11.95 12.63
CA PRO A 15 -6.42 11.51 12.06
C PRO A 15 -5.35 12.50 12.49
N ALA A 16 -4.36 12.01 13.26
CA ALA A 16 -3.24 12.82 13.66
C ALA A 16 -2.61 13.42 12.40
N PRO A 17 -2.26 14.73 12.39
CA PRO A 17 -1.67 15.35 11.21
C PRO A 17 -0.42 14.57 10.81
N ALA A 18 -0.49 13.93 9.65
CA ALA A 18 0.61 13.13 9.13
C ALA A 18 1.80 14.05 8.88
N LYS A 19 2.82 13.96 9.74
CA LYS A 19 4.09 14.64 9.51
C LYS A 19 4.79 13.88 8.38
N THR A 20 4.57 14.32 7.15
CA THR A 20 5.31 13.84 5.99
C THR A 20 6.80 14.07 6.28
N PRO A 21 7.67 13.04 6.19
CA PRO A 21 9.11 13.20 6.40
C PRO A 21 9.72 13.89 5.17
N VAL A 22 9.39 15.17 4.97
CA VAL A 22 9.81 15.97 3.80
C VAL A 22 11.34 15.94 3.66
N LEU A 23 12.06 16.01 4.78
CA LEU A 23 13.53 15.94 4.79
C LEU A 23 14.06 14.61 4.25
N GLY A 24 13.39 13.49 4.56
CA GLY A 24 13.76 12.17 4.07
C GLY A 24 13.52 12.03 2.57
N ILE A 25 12.40 12.54 2.07
CA ILE A 25 12.08 12.56 0.64
C ILE A 25 13.12 13.38 -0.14
N VAL A 26 13.46 14.57 0.36
CA VAL A 26 14.49 15.44 -0.25
C VAL A 26 15.86 14.77 -0.27
N ALA A 27 16.26 14.11 0.83
CA ALA A 27 17.52 13.38 0.89
C ALA A 27 17.61 12.23 -0.12
N VAL A 28 16.51 11.46 -0.29
CA VAL A 28 16.45 10.38 -1.28
C VAL A 28 16.54 10.94 -2.71
N ILE A 29 15.81 12.02 -3.02
CA ILE A 29 15.85 12.67 -4.35
C ILE A 29 17.27 13.16 -4.65
N LEU A 30 17.92 13.84 -3.69
CA LEU A 30 19.30 14.31 -3.86
C LEU A 30 20.27 13.16 -4.06
N ALA A 31 20.15 12.07 -3.29
CA ALA A 31 21.01 10.89 -3.45
C ALA A 31 20.86 10.26 -4.85
N VAL A 32 19.63 10.17 -5.37
CA VAL A 32 19.35 9.63 -6.72
C VAL A 32 19.90 10.54 -7.81
N LEU A 33 19.79 11.86 -7.67
CA LEU A 33 20.31 12.82 -8.65
C LEU A 33 21.83 12.92 -8.65
N LEU A 34 22.47 12.79 -7.47
CA LEU A 34 23.92 12.90 -7.32
C LEU A 34 24.67 11.59 -7.65
N ALA A 35 24.04 10.42 -7.50
CA ALA A 35 24.65 9.13 -7.82
C ALA A 35 25.22 9.04 -9.24
N PRO A 36 24.50 9.41 -10.33
CA PRO A 36 25.06 9.39 -11.68
C PRO A 36 26.20 10.40 -11.87
N VAL A 37 26.16 11.55 -11.17
CA VAL A 37 27.26 12.54 -11.21
C VAL A 37 28.53 11.97 -10.57
N GLY A 38 28.41 11.29 -9.42
CA GLY A 38 29.52 10.61 -8.77
C GLY A 38 30.14 9.51 -9.64
N LEU A 39 29.31 8.75 -10.36
CA LEU A 39 29.76 7.73 -11.30
C LEU A 39 30.55 8.33 -12.48
N VAL A 40 30.02 9.40 -13.08
CA VAL A 40 30.70 10.11 -14.19
C VAL A 40 32.04 10.69 -13.73
N LEU A 41 32.08 11.35 -12.57
CA LEU A 41 33.32 11.88 -12.00
C LEU A 41 34.33 10.77 -11.67
N GLY A 42 33.88 9.62 -11.16
CA GLY A 42 34.73 8.45 -10.92
C GLY A 42 35.38 7.94 -12.21
N ILE A 43 34.60 7.81 -13.30
CA ILE A 43 35.09 7.39 -14.62
C ILE A 43 36.12 8.39 -15.16
N ILE A 44 35.83 9.70 -15.08
CA ILE A 44 36.74 10.75 -15.54
C ILE A 44 38.06 10.70 -14.76
N THR A 45 38.00 10.54 -13.44
CA THR A 45 39.20 10.45 -12.59
C THR A 45 40.04 9.22 -12.97
N LEU A 46 39.38 8.08 -13.27
CA LEU A 46 40.05 6.86 -13.72
C LEU A 46 40.71 7.03 -15.09
N ALA A 47 40.05 7.71 -16.03
CA ALA A 47 40.56 7.99 -17.37
C ALA A 47 41.77 8.95 -17.34
N LEU A 48 41.78 9.90 -16.40
CA LEU A 48 42.86 10.89 -16.26
C LEU A 48 44.03 10.42 -15.39
N ALA A 49 43.90 9.31 -14.65
CA ALA A 49 44.91 8.78 -13.74
C ALA A 49 46.05 8.01 -14.46
N LYS A 50 46.81 8.69 -15.33
CA LYS A 50 48.02 8.11 -15.95
C LYS A 50 49.21 8.23 -14.98
N GLY A 51 49.63 7.12 -14.37
CA GLY A 51 50.87 7.00 -13.58
C GLY A 51 50.77 7.21 -12.07
N ARG A 52 49.63 7.69 -11.54
CA ARG A 52 49.40 7.82 -10.08
C ARG A 52 48.53 6.67 -9.58
N THR A 53 49.16 5.68 -8.95
CA THR A 53 48.49 4.52 -8.34
C THR A 53 47.40 4.92 -7.35
N ALA A 54 47.61 5.97 -6.55
CA ALA A 54 46.62 6.50 -5.61
C ALA A 54 45.31 6.96 -6.30
N ALA A 55 45.42 7.64 -7.45
CA ALA A 55 44.24 8.12 -8.19
C ALA A 55 43.45 6.97 -8.83
N LYS A 56 44.14 5.90 -9.26
CA LYS A 56 43.48 4.69 -9.76
C LYS A 56 42.68 3.99 -8.67
N VAL A 57 43.27 3.84 -7.47
CA VAL A 57 42.57 3.24 -6.33
C VAL A 57 41.35 4.06 -5.95
N LEU A 58 41.48 5.39 -5.89
CA LEU A 58 40.36 6.28 -5.56
C LEU A 58 39.22 6.17 -6.59
N GLY A 59 39.54 6.11 -7.88
CA GLY A 59 38.55 5.95 -8.95
C GLY A 59 37.80 4.63 -8.87
N ILE A 60 38.49 3.52 -8.59
CA ILE A 60 37.85 2.20 -8.41
C ILE A 60 36.91 2.23 -7.20
N VAL A 61 37.36 2.78 -6.06
CA VAL A 61 36.53 2.89 -4.86
C VAL A 61 35.27 3.72 -5.14
N ALA A 62 35.39 4.85 -5.84
CA ALA A 62 34.24 5.68 -6.20
C ALA A 62 33.21 4.94 -7.07
N VAL A 63 33.66 4.18 -8.07
CA VAL A 63 32.77 3.38 -8.94
C VAL A 63 32.08 2.28 -8.15
N VAL A 64 32.79 1.55 -7.29
CA VAL A 64 32.23 0.47 -6.47
C VAL A 64 31.19 1.01 -5.49
N VAL A 65 31.49 2.10 -4.78
CA VAL A 65 30.57 2.74 -3.84
C VAL A 65 29.33 3.25 -4.56
N SER A 66 29.49 3.94 -5.71
CA SER A 66 28.36 4.42 -6.49
C SER A 66 27.47 3.27 -7.00
N SER A 67 28.07 2.17 -7.46
CA SER A 67 27.33 1.00 -7.94
C SER A 67 26.54 0.33 -6.81
N LEU A 68 27.14 0.17 -5.62
CA LEU A 68 26.48 -0.36 -4.43
C LEU A 68 25.28 0.50 -4.00
N ILE A 69 25.43 1.82 -4.00
CA ILE A 69 24.34 2.75 -3.67
C ILE A 69 23.20 2.62 -4.68
N CYS A 70 23.50 2.59 -5.99
CA CYS A 70 22.48 2.40 -7.02
C CYS A 70 21.74 1.05 -6.89
N ALA A 71 22.48 -0.05 -6.67
CA ALA A 71 21.88 -1.37 -6.48
C ALA A 71 21.00 -1.44 -5.22
N GLY A 72 21.46 -0.86 -4.11
CA GLY A 72 20.70 -0.77 -2.87
C GLY A 72 19.41 0.04 -3.03
N LEU A 73 19.48 1.20 -3.69
CA LEU A 73 18.29 2.03 -3.97
C LEU A 73 17.31 1.32 -4.89
N ALA A 74 17.78 0.67 -5.96
CA ALA A 74 16.92 -0.10 -6.86
C ALA A 74 16.19 -1.23 -6.11
N ALA A 75 16.91 -1.98 -5.27
CA ALA A 75 16.30 -3.02 -4.45
C ALA A 75 15.24 -2.47 -3.49
N LEU A 76 15.50 -1.32 -2.86
CA LEU A 76 14.57 -0.66 -1.96
C LEU A 76 13.30 -0.17 -2.69
N ILE A 77 13.46 0.39 -3.90
CA ILE A 77 12.34 0.80 -4.75
C ILE A 77 11.51 -0.42 -5.17
N ILE A 78 12.15 -1.49 -5.65
CA ILE A 78 11.45 -2.73 -6.05
C ILE A 78 10.66 -3.31 -4.86
N TRP A 79 11.26 -3.33 -3.68
CA TRP A 79 10.60 -3.80 -2.46
C TRP A 79 9.39 -2.93 -2.07
N ALA A 80 9.52 -1.61 -2.18
CA ALA A 80 8.42 -0.68 -1.92
C ALA A 80 7.28 -0.83 -2.94
N VAL A 81 7.58 -0.87 -4.24
CA VAL A 81 6.58 -0.98 -5.32
C VAL A 81 5.85 -2.32 -5.28
N SER A 82 6.56 -3.42 -5.06
CA SER A 82 5.97 -4.76 -4.97
C SER A 82 4.98 -4.90 -3.80
N SER A 83 5.15 -4.13 -2.72
CA SER A 83 4.21 -4.14 -1.61
C SER A 83 2.89 -3.44 -1.94
N ILE A 84 2.92 -2.39 -2.76
CA ILE A 84 1.71 -1.63 -3.12
C ILE A 84 0.87 -2.38 -4.15
N SER A 85 1.50 -2.95 -5.18
CA SER A 85 0.79 -3.70 -6.22
C SER A 85 0.07 -4.93 -5.66
N GLY A 86 0.66 -5.61 -4.67
CA GLY A 86 0.03 -6.74 -4.00
C GLY A 86 -1.25 -6.36 -3.26
N ALA A 87 -1.29 -5.20 -2.61
CA ALA A 87 -2.49 -4.73 -1.93
C ALA A 87 -3.61 -4.40 -2.92
N GLN A 88 -3.25 -3.70 -4.00
CA GLN A 88 -4.18 -3.36 -5.07
C GLN A 88 -4.78 -4.60 -5.71
N HIS A 89 -3.95 -5.62 -5.97
CA HIS A 89 -4.41 -6.88 -6.52
C HIS A 89 -5.44 -7.59 -5.61
N VAL A 90 -5.14 -7.72 -4.31
CA VAL A 90 -6.07 -8.35 -3.36
C VAL A 90 -7.37 -7.55 -3.22
N ALA A 91 -7.30 -6.22 -3.23
CA ALA A 91 -8.49 -5.38 -3.19
C ALA A 91 -9.35 -5.51 -4.46
N ASP A 92 -8.71 -5.51 -5.64
CA ASP A 92 -9.39 -5.67 -6.92
C ASP A 92 -10.02 -7.07 -7.04
N GLU A 93 -9.34 -8.11 -6.54
CA GLU A 93 -9.87 -9.48 -6.47
C GLU A 93 -11.08 -9.55 -5.52
N PHE A 94 -10.96 -8.97 -4.33
CA PHE A 94 -12.04 -8.88 -3.35
C PHE A 94 -13.28 -8.19 -3.91
N VAL A 95 -13.12 -7.00 -4.50
CA VAL A 95 -14.25 -6.29 -5.13
C VAL A 95 -14.80 -7.10 -6.30
N GLY A 96 -13.94 -7.68 -7.14
CA GLY A 96 -14.34 -8.54 -8.25
C GLY A 96 -15.18 -9.75 -7.82
N ASP A 97 -14.83 -10.40 -6.70
CA ASP A 97 -15.62 -11.48 -6.10
C ASP A 97 -16.98 -10.99 -5.62
N LEU A 98 -17.05 -9.82 -4.99
CA LEU A 98 -18.32 -9.19 -4.61
C LEU A 98 -19.21 -8.90 -5.84
N GLN A 99 -18.64 -8.42 -6.94
CA GLN A 99 -19.40 -8.18 -8.17
C GLN A 99 -19.96 -9.46 -8.79
N ARG A 100 -19.16 -10.53 -8.78
CA ARG A 100 -19.58 -11.87 -9.24
C ARG A 100 -20.60 -12.52 -8.29
N GLY A 101 -20.73 -11.99 -7.07
CA GLY A 101 -21.54 -12.58 -6.01
C GLY A 101 -20.90 -13.82 -5.40
N ASP A 102 -19.59 -14.01 -5.57
CA ASP A 102 -18.80 -15.08 -4.94
C ASP A 102 -18.41 -14.68 -3.52
N VAL A 103 -19.40 -14.68 -2.64
CA VAL A 103 -19.23 -14.27 -1.23
C VAL A 103 -18.18 -15.11 -0.50
N PRO A 104 -18.13 -16.46 -0.66
CA PRO A 104 -17.09 -17.26 -0.01
C PRO A 104 -15.67 -16.88 -0.44
N ALA A 105 -15.45 -16.62 -1.73
CA ALA A 105 -14.14 -16.18 -2.21
C ALA A 105 -13.74 -14.82 -1.64
N ALA A 106 -14.66 -13.83 -1.68
CA ALA A 106 -14.43 -12.52 -1.08
C ALA A 106 -14.12 -12.61 0.43
N TYR A 107 -14.88 -13.44 1.17
CA TYR A 107 -14.67 -13.64 2.60
C TYR A 107 -13.33 -14.34 2.90
N ALA A 108 -12.86 -15.24 2.03
CA ALA A 108 -11.56 -15.89 2.18
C ALA A 108 -10.36 -14.91 2.04
N LEU A 109 -10.54 -13.77 1.35
CA LEU A 109 -9.53 -12.71 1.24
C LEU A 109 -9.48 -11.79 2.48
N THR A 110 -10.43 -11.92 3.41
CA THR A 110 -10.42 -11.17 4.68
C THR A 110 -9.42 -11.74 5.68
N SER A 111 -9.05 -10.94 6.69
CA SER A 111 -8.11 -11.35 7.73
C SER A 111 -8.79 -12.23 8.78
N PRO A 112 -8.03 -13.09 9.49
CA PRO A 112 -8.59 -13.85 10.61
C PRO A 112 -9.25 -12.97 11.68
N LYS A 113 -8.72 -11.76 11.90
CA LYS A 113 -9.30 -10.79 12.84
C LYS A 113 -10.67 -10.29 12.37
N PHE A 114 -10.82 -10.02 11.08
CA PHE A 114 -12.11 -9.66 10.49
C PHE A 114 -13.10 -10.82 10.60
N GLN A 115 -12.67 -12.03 10.22
CA GLN A 115 -13.50 -13.23 10.27
C GLN A 115 -13.96 -13.59 11.69
N ALA A 116 -13.11 -13.32 12.70
CA ALA A 116 -13.47 -13.50 14.09
C ALA A 116 -14.53 -12.48 14.58
N ALA A 117 -14.55 -11.28 13.99
CA ALA A 117 -15.47 -10.20 14.36
C ALA A 117 -16.79 -10.26 13.58
N VAL A 118 -16.76 -10.69 12.32
CA VAL A 118 -17.91 -10.74 11.40
C VAL A 118 -18.03 -12.16 10.87
N PRO A 119 -18.97 -12.97 11.37
CA PRO A 119 -19.22 -14.31 10.83
C PRO A 119 -19.58 -14.27 9.35
N GLU A 120 -19.22 -15.33 8.62
CA GLU A 120 -19.46 -15.45 7.17
C GLU A 120 -20.93 -15.22 6.79
N SER A 121 -21.88 -15.72 7.59
CA SER A 121 -23.31 -15.53 7.34
C SER A 121 -23.76 -14.06 7.47
N ALA A 122 -23.18 -13.31 8.41
CA ALA A 122 -23.46 -11.88 8.55
C ALA A 122 -22.85 -11.08 7.40
N PHE A 123 -21.64 -11.45 6.98
CA PHE A 123 -20.99 -10.90 5.80
C PHE A 123 -21.83 -11.15 4.54
N GLN A 124 -22.30 -12.39 4.33
CA GLN A 124 -23.16 -12.76 3.22
C GLN A 124 -24.47 -11.98 3.20
N ALA A 125 -25.11 -11.80 4.36
CA ALA A 125 -26.33 -11.00 4.47
C ALA A 125 -26.08 -9.56 4.03
N ARG A 126 -24.98 -8.94 4.49
CA ARG A 126 -24.58 -7.58 4.09
C ARG A 126 -24.34 -7.46 2.59
N VAL A 127 -23.52 -8.36 2.01
CA VAL A 127 -23.23 -8.36 0.56
C VAL A 127 -24.51 -8.56 -0.26
N THR A 128 -25.42 -9.41 0.21
CA THR A 128 -26.71 -9.65 -0.45
C THR A 128 -27.60 -8.41 -0.41
N SER A 129 -27.68 -7.69 0.71
CA SER A 129 -28.42 -6.43 0.79
C SER A 129 -27.84 -5.32 -0.11
N GLY A 130 -26.52 -5.27 -0.26
CA GLY A 130 -25.83 -4.30 -1.10
C GLY A 130 -25.69 -4.72 -2.58
N ARG A 131 -26.27 -5.85 -2.99
CA ARG A 131 -25.97 -6.48 -4.29
C ARG A 131 -26.23 -5.58 -5.50
N ALA A 132 -27.25 -4.74 -5.45
CA ALA A 132 -27.53 -3.77 -6.50
C ALA A 132 -26.35 -2.82 -6.75
N VAL A 133 -25.70 -2.36 -5.67
CA VAL A 133 -24.52 -1.49 -5.73
C VAL A 133 -23.32 -2.27 -6.26
N PHE A 134 -23.01 -3.43 -5.66
CA PHE A 134 -21.82 -4.21 -6.03
C PHE A 134 -21.84 -4.76 -7.45
N SER A 135 -23.02 -5.06 -7.99
CA SER A 135 -23.16 -5.55 -9.37
C SER A 135 -22.89 -4.50 -10.45
N SER A 136 -22.80 -3.22 -10.06
CA SER A 136 -22.56 -2.13 -10.99
C SER A 136 -21.07 -1.99 -11.32
N PRO A 137 -20.72 -1.48 -12.52
CA PRO A 137 -19.34 -1.12 -12.83
C PRO A 137 -18.76 -0.18 -11.77
N HIS A 138 -17.48 -0.36 -11.46
CA HIS A 138 -16.77 0.44 -10.48
C HIS A 138 -15.43 0.88 -11.03
N HIS A 139 -14.89 1.94 -10.44
CA HIS A 139 -13.53 2.38 -10.70
C HIS A 139 -12.86 2.83 -9.40
N ARG A 140 -11.53 2.71 -9.36
CA ARG A 140 -10.73 3.11 -8.20
C ARG A 140 -10.63 4.63 -8.15
N VAL A 141 -11.05 5.25 -7.07
CA VAL A 141 -11.00 6.72 -6.88
C VAL A 141 -9.76 7.14 -6.11
N SER A 142 -9.34 6.32 -5.13
CA SER A 142 -8.19 6.61 -4.30
C SER A 142 -7.48 5.34 -3.85
N SER A 143 -6.17 5.44 -3.65
CA SER A 143 -5.34 4.42 -3.01
C SER A 143 -4.33 5.15 -2.13
N ASN A 144 -4.42 4.95 -0.82
CA ASN A 144 -3.50 5.51 0.14
C ASN A 144 -2.82 4.36 0.90
N VAL A 145 -1.50 4.34 0.88
CA VAL A 145 -0.70 3.34 1.59
C VAL A 145 -0.06 4.01 2.78
N SER A 146 -0.41 3.55 3.98
CA SER A 146 0.09 4.09 5.24
C SER A 146 0.85 3.01 6.00
N THR A 147 2.12 3.28 6.31
CA THR A 147 2.93 2.39 7.15
C THR A 147 2.98 2.94 8.56
N SER A 148 2.53 2.16 9.55
CA SER A 148 2.59 2.52 10.96
C SER A 148 3.53 1.57 11.71
N THR A 149 4.48 2.13 12.45
CA THR A 149 5.52 1.38 13.18
C THR A 149 4.98 0.39 14.21
N ASN A 150 3.79 0.62 14.74
CA ASN A 150 3.23 -0.19 15.83
C ASN A 150 2.17 -1.20 15.40
N ILE A 151 1.62 -1.05 14.20
CA ILE A 151 0.44 -1.80 13.79
C ILE A 151 0.72 -2.60 12.50
N GLY A 152 1.75 -2.22 11.72
CA GLY A 152 2.11 -2.88 10.46
C GLY A 152 1.86 -1.98 9.24
N THR A 153 1.90 -2.58 8.05
CA THR A 153 1.61 -1.90 6.80
C THR A 153 0.12 -2.00 6.49
N TYR A 154 -0.54 -0.85 6.31
CA TYR A 154 -1.95 -0.75 5.94
C TYR A 154 -2.09 0.01 4.63
N THR A 155 -3.22 -0.22 3.97
CA THR A 155 -3.62 0.60 2.84
C THR A 155 -5.13 0.69 2.78
N ASP A 156 -5.61 1.88 2.45
CA ASP A 156 -7.00 2.18 2.22
C ASP A 156 -7.18 2.38 0.72
N ILE A 157 -8.08 1.60 0.12
CA ILE A 157 -8.42 1.69 -1.29
C ILE A 157 -9.91 2.00 -1.39
N VAL A 158 -10.24 3.07 -2.11
CA VAL A 158 -11.61 3.55 -2.26
C VAL A 158 -12.08 3.31 -3.69
N TYR A 159 -13.19 2.60 -3.82
CA TYR A 159 -13.88 2.34 -5.07
C TYR A 159 -15.18 3.17 -5.13
N ALA A 160 -15.45 3.79 -6.28
CA ALA A 160 -16.75 4.38 -6.58
C ALA A 160 -17.50 3.47 -7.54
N PHE A 161 -18.82 3.38 -7.36
CA PHE A 161 -19.71 2.61 -8.22
C PHE A 161 -20.49 3.56 -9.13
N ASP A 162 -20.51 3.27 -10.42
CA ASP A 162 -21.09 4.16 -11.42
C ASP A 162 -22.63 4.29 -11.27
N ALA A 163 -23.28 3.32 -10.61
CA ALA A 163 -24.71 3.35 -10.37
C ALA A 163 -25.16 4.34 -9.30
N SER A 164 -24.25 4.85 -8.46
CA SER A 164 -24.59 5.89 -7.49
C SER A 164 -23.39 6.81 -7.24
N PRO A 165 -23.51 8.12 -7.51
CA PRO A 165 -22.40 9.08 -7.36
C PRO A 165 -21.95 9.26 -5.90
N HIS A 166 -22.67 8.68 -4.94
CA HIS A 166 -22.35 8.72 -3.53
C HIS A 166 -21.99 7.34 -2.94
N ALA A 167 -22.13 6.26 -3.72
CA ALA A 167 -21.78 4.93 -3.25
C ALA A 167 -20.27 4.71 -3.36
N TYR A 168 -19.61 4.64 -2.21
CA TYR A 168 -18.19 4.32 -2.09
C TYR A 168 -17.99 3.07 -1.26
N LEU A 169 -17.05 2.23 -1.69
CA LEU A 169 -16.55 1.12 -0.90
C LEU A 169 -15.10 1.42 -0.52
N GLU A 170 -14.87 1.62 0.77
CA GLU A 170 -13.55 1.77 1.35
C GLU A 170 -13.09 0.41 1.87
N VAL A 171 -12.05 -0.14 1.25
CA VAL A 171 -11.44 -1.41 1.60
C VAL A 171 -10.10 -1.11 2.26
N GLN A 172 -10.00 -1.43 3.55
CA GLN A 172 -8.75 -1.32 4.28
C GLN A 172 -8.09 -2.70 4.36
N LEU A 173 -6.84 -2.77 3.90
CA LEU A 173 -6.03 -3.98 3.91
C LEU A 173 -4.87 -3.85 4.89
N VAL A 174 -4.48 -4.97 5.47
CA VAL A 174 -3.26 -5.13 6.27
C VAL A 174 -2.34 -6.15 5.60
N LYS A 175 -1.03 -5.97 5.75
CA LYS A 175 -0.06 -7.01 5.42
C LYS A 175 0.19 -7.90 6.64
N GLU A 176 -0.38 -9.10 6.64
CA GLU A 176 -0.22 -10.11 7.69
C GLU A 176 0.58 -11.31 7.15
N ASN A 177 1.68 -11.67 7.83
CA ASN A 177 2.54 -12.80 7.45
C ASN A 177 3.02 -12.77 5.98
N GLY A 178 3.23 -11.56 5.43
CA GLY A 178 3.69 -11.36 4.06
C GLY A 178 2.58 -11.30 3.00
N SER A 179 1.32 -11.58 3.36
CA SER A 179 0.16 -11.52 2.47
C SER A 179 -0.76 -10.36 2.84
N TRP A 180 -1.35 -9.72 1.82
CA TRP A 180 -2.37 -8.70 2.04
C TRP A 180 -3.72 -9.36 2.34
N ARG A 181 -4.45 -8.80 3.31
CA ARG A 181 -5.76 -9.28 3.76
C ARG A 181 -6.68 -8.10 4.05
N VAL A 182 -7.96 -8.24 3.73
CA VAL A 182 -8.98 -7.22 4.04
C VAL A 182 -9.30 -7.26 5.54
N ILE A 183 -9.15 -6.13 6.24
CA ILE A 183 -9.41 -6.05 7.69
C ILE A 183 -10.65 -5.26 8.05
N TYR A 184 -11.09 -4.40 7.15
CA TYR A 184 -12.19 -3.49 7.37
C TYR A 184 -12.77 -3.06 6.04
N ILE A 185 -14.09 -2.93 6.02
CA ILE A 185 -14.89 -2.61 4.86
C ILE A 185 -15.92 -1.59 5.33
N ASP A 186 -15.93 -0.42 4.69
CA ASP A 186 -16.93 0.61 4.92
C ASP A 186 -17.67 0.93 3.63
N GLU A 187 -18.99 0.90 3.71
CA GLU A 187 -19.88 1.26 2.62
C GLU A 187 -20.44 2.64 2.94
N LYS A 188 -20.05 3.65 2.17
CA LYS A 188 -20.54 5.03 2.34
C LYS A 188 -21.55 5.34 1.25
N GLY A 189 -22.61 6.06 1.63
CA GLY A 189 -23.62 6.60 0.72
C GLY A 189 -24.57 5.57 0.09
N THR A 190 -24.79 4.45 0.78
CA THR A 190 -25.98 3.61 0.57
C THR A 190 -27.21 4.27 1.23
N PRO A 191 -28.37 4.35 0.53
CA PRO A 191 -29.60 4.93 1.06
C PRO A 191 -30.24 4.11 2.18
#